data_AF-A0A7J8YSU0-F1
#
_entry.id   AF-A0A7J8YSU0-F1
#
_cell.length_a   1.000
_cell.length_b   1.000
_cell.length_c   1.000
_cell.angle_alpha   90.00
_cell.angle_beta   90.00
_cell.angle_gamma   90.00
#
_symmetry.space_group_name_H-M   'P 1'
#
loop_
_entity.id
_entity.type
_entity.pdbx_description
1 polymer ?
#
loop_
_entity_poly.entity_id
_entity_poly.type
_entity_poly.pdbx_seq_one_letter_code
_entity_poly.pdbx_strand_id
1 'polypeptide(L)' 'MVAPASVENLHSCEDWLPRRAMSASRVAGIIHALEGFDVNECGGTIFSVDKVWEASLENGFRPLPIST' A
#
# COMPACT_ATOMS: atom_id res chain seq x y z
N MET A 1 -5.56 1.47 1.87
CA MET A 1 -4.86 0.99 3.07
C MET A 1 -4.41 2.16 3.94
N VAL A 2 -4.29 1.94 5.24
CA VAL A 2 -3.72 2.89 6.20
C VAL A 2 -2.23 2.61 6.33
N ALA A 3 -1.39 3.63 6.16
CA ALA A 3 0.05 3.52 6.31
C ALA A 3 0.48 3.38 7.80
N PRO A 4 1.57 2.64 8.10
CA PRO A 4 2.13 2.50 9.45
C PRO A 4 2.77 3.79 9.95
N ALA A 5 2.74 4.06 11.26
CA ALA A 5 3.18 5.33 11.87
C ALA A 5 4.60 5.77 11.47
N SER A 6 5.48 4.82 11.15
CA SER A 6 6.84 5.05 10.62
C SER A 6 6.88 5.82 9.30
N VAL A 7 5.79 5.81 8.52
CA VAL A 7 5.65 6.65 7.32
C VAL A 7 5.16 8.03 7.74
N GLU A 8 6.06 8.99 7.67
CA GLU A 8 5.85 10.40 8.01
C GLU A 8 5.45 11.23 6.79
N ASN A 9 5.06 12.49 7.02
CA ASN A 9 4.65 13.44 5.98
C ASN A 9 3.51 12.96 5.08
N LEU A 10 2.74 11.97 5.52
CA LEU A 10 1.52 11.52 4.87
C LEU A 10 0.35 12.39 5.36
N HIS A 11 0.11 13.49 4.65
CA HIS A 11 -1.12 14.26 4.76
C HIS A 11 -2.28 13.52 4.06
N SER A 12 -3.45 14.13 3.91
CA SER A 12 -4.51 13.56 3.09
C SER A 12 -4.00 13.46 1.64
N CYS A 13 -3.77 12.25 1.15
CA CYS A 13 -3.17 12.03 -0.18
C CYS A 13 -4.11 12.42 -1.32
N GLU A 14 -5.37 12.67 -0.98
CA GLU A 14 -6.46 13.27 -1.74
C GLU A 14 -7.34 13.94 -0.67
N ASP A 15 -7.82 15.18 -0.86
CA ASP A 15 -8.49 15.97 0.20
C ASP A 15 -9.67 15.26 0.89
N TRP A 16 -10.27 14.27 0.23
CA TRP A 16 -11.37 13.46 0.74
C TRP A 16 -10.97 12.20 1.52
N LEU A 17 -9.70 11.79 1.47
CA LEU A 17 -9.24 10.59 2.17
C LEU A 17 -8.86 10.91 3.62
N PRO A 18 -9.18 10.01 4.58
CA PRO A 18 -8.68 10.11 5.94
C PRO A 18 -7.15 10.24 5.96
N ARG A 19 -6.63 10.91 6.98
CA ARG A 19 -5.17 11.00 7.17
C ARG A 19 -4.54 9.61 7.11
N ARG A 20 -3.41 9.52 6.41
CA ARG A 20 -2.62 8.29 6.26
C ARG A 20 -3.29 7.19 5.42
N ALA A 21 -4.46 7.45 4.85
CA ALA A 21 -5.07 6.55 3.87
C ALA A 21 -4.42 6.71 2.50
N MET A 22 -4.23 5.59 1.81
CA MET A 22 -3.60 5.50 0.50
C MET A 22 -4.26 4.40 -0.33
N SER A 23 -4.27 4.52 -1.67
CA SER A 23 -4.72 3.45 -2.56
C SER A 23 -3.86 2.18 -2.39
N ALA A 24 -4.48 1.01 -2.63
CA ALA A 24 -3.76 -0.27 -2.53
C ALA A 24 -2.64 -0.39 -3.59
N SER A 25 -2.86 0.14 -4.80
CA SER A 25 -1.85 0.15 -5.87
C SER A 25 -0.62 0.97 -5.50
N ARG A 26 -0.80 2.12 -4.82
CA ARG A 26 0.33 2.91 -4.36
C ARG A 26 1.10 2.22 -3.23
N VAL A 27 0.41 1.51 -2.33
CA VAL A 27 1.07 0.66 -1.33
C VAL A 27 1.84 -0.47 -2.00
N ALA A 28 1.29 -1.14 -3.00
CA ALA A 28 1.98 -2.18 -3.76
C ALA A 28 3.31 -1.68 -4.35
N GLY A 29 3.32 -0.50 -4.98
CA GLY A 29 4.56 0.09 -5.50
C GLY A 29 5.61 0.37 -4.43
N ILE A 30 5.21 0.80 -3.22
CA ILE A 30 6.12 0.97 -2.09
C ILE A 30 6.69 -0.38 -1.65
N ILE A 31 5.84 -1.40 -1.54
CA ILE A 31 6.24 -2.75 -1.12
C ILE A 31 7.20 -3.39 -2.12
N HIS A 32 6.99 -3.22 -3.42
CA HIS A 32 7.94 -3.69 -4.43
C HIS A 32 9.34 -3.14 -4.18
N ALA A 33 9.46 -1.85 -3.83
CA ALA A 33 10.73 -1.22 -3.52
C ALA A 33 11.33 -1.70 -2.19
N LEU A 34 10.50 -1.84 -1.14
CA LEU A 34 10.96 -2.27 0.20
C LEU A 34 11.44 -3.73 0.22
N GLU A 35 10.72 -4.62 -0.47
CA GLU A 35 11.04 -6.05 -0.54
C GLU A 35 12.07 -6.39 -1.64
N GLY A 36 12.45 -5.41 -2.47
CA GLY A 36 13.38 -5.62 -3.58
C GLY A 36 12.84 -6.53 -4.68
N PHE A 37 11.53 -6.48 -4.93
CA PHE A 37 10.91 -7.23 -6.03
C PHE A 37 11.31 -6.63 -7.38
N ASP A 38 12.27 -7.27 -8.05
CA ASP A 38 12.77 -6.86 -9.38
C ASP A 38 11.83 -7.31 -10.51
N VAL A 39 10.60 -6.80 -10.48
CA VAL A 39 9.54 -7.08 -11.46
C VAL A 39 8.73 -5.81 -11.76
N ASN A 40 8.29 -5.68 -13.01
CA ASN A 40 7.44 -4.58 -13.45
C ASN A 40 6.03 -5.07 -13.74
N GLU A 41 5.04 -4.42 -13.14
CA GLU A 41 3.62 -4.62 -13.46
C GLU A 41 3.20 -3.57 -14.49
N CYS A 42 2.84 -4.01 -15.70
CA CYS A 42 2.45 -3.13 -16.80
C CYS A 42 1.16 -3.64 -17.45
N GLY A 43 0.21 -2.75 -17.70
CA GLY A 43 -1.09 -3.12 -18.25
C GLY A 43 -1.86 -4.03 -17.29
N GLY A 44 -2.25 -5.23 -17.76
CA GLY A 44 -2.99 -6.22 -16.97
C GLY A 44 -2.10 -7.24 -16.24
N THR A 45 -0.77 -7.13 -16.35
CA THR A 45 0.15 -8.06 -15.71
C THR A 45 0.31 -7.73 -14.23
N ILE A 46 0.04 -8.71 -13.38
CA ILE A 46 0.16 -8.61 -11.91
C ILE A 46 1.11 -9.73 -11.46
N PHE A 47 2.09 -9.38 -10.63
CA PHE A 47 3.11 -10.27 -10.10
C PHE A 47 2.50 -11.34 -9.18
N SER A 48 1.98 -10.90 -8.03
CA SER A 48 1.27 -11.78 -7.10
C SER A 48 0.55 -10.92 -6.06
N VAL A 49 -0.78 -10.94 -6.07
CA VAL A 49 -1.59 -10.21 -5.09
C VAL A 49 -1.32 -10.73 -3.69
N ASP A 50 -1.25 -12.05 -3.50
CA ASP A 50 -1.07 -12.66 -2.17
C ASP A 50 0.28 -12.28 -1.55
N LYS A 51 1.37 -12.35 -2.31
CA LYS A 51 2.71 -11.95 -1.83
C LYS A 51 2.76 -10.47 -1.45
N VAL A 52 2.23 -9.61 -2.32
CA VAL A 52 2.21 -8.17 -2.07
C VAL A 52 1.32 -7.84 -0.87
N TRP A 53 0.21 -8.55 -0.70
CA TRP A 53 -0.69 -8.39 0.43
C TRP A 53 -0.03 -8.78 1.75
N GLU A 54 0.59 -9.97 1.82
CA GLU A 54 1.31 -10.45 2.99
C GLU A 54 2.42 -9.48 3.39
N ALA A 55 3.29 -9.11 2.44
CA ALA A 55 4.36 -8.15 2.66
C ALA A 55 3.83 -6.76 3.09
N SER A 56 2.67 -6.33 2.56
CA SER A 56 2.01 -5.10 3.02
C SER A 56 1.65 -5.16 4.50
N LEU A 57 1.13 -6.30 4.97
CA LEU A 57 0.79 -6.49 6.37
C LEU A 57 2.04 -6.57 7.26
N GLU A 58 3.10 -7.24 6.81
CA GLU A 58 4.38 -7.33 7.54
C GLU A 58 5.04 -5.95 7.70
N ASN A 59 4.99 -5.12 6.66
CA ASN A 59 5.46 -3.73 6.70
C ASN A 59 4.51 -2.79 7.46
N GLY A 60 3.43 -3.30 8.06
CA GLY A 60 2.55 -2.54 8.96
C GLY A 60 1.44 -1.74 8.26
N PHE A 61 1.26 -1.87 6.95
CA PHE A 61 0.07 -1.34 6.29
C PHE A 61 -1.16 -2.14 6.71
N ARG A 62 -2.31 -1.47 6.77
CA ARG A 62 -3.58 -2.10 7.20
C ARG A 62 -4.73 -1.79 6.23
N PRO A 63 -5.73 -2.67 6.09
CA PRO A 63 -6.95 -2.35 5.35
C PRO A 63 -7.64 -1.12 5.95
N LEU A 64 -8.38 -0.36 5.13
CA LEU A 64 -9.25 0.68 5.67
C LEU A 64 -10.44 0.00 6.38
N PRO A 65 -10.77 0.38 7.63
CA PRO A 65 -11.93 -0.17 8.30
C PRO A 65 -13.19 0.25 7.53
N ILE A 66 -14.09 -0.71 7.29
CA ILE A 66 -15.42 -0.40 6.78
C ILE A 66 -16.23 0.12 7.97
N SER A 67 -16.70 1.36 7.91
CA SER A 67 -17.74 1.81 8.83
C SER A 67 -19.04 1.12 8.43
N THR A 68 -19.44 0.13 9.23
CA THR A 68 -20.79 -0.47 9.21
C THR A 68 -21.81 0.48 9.82
#